data_AF-A0A7C4VL32-F1
#
_entry.id   AF-A0A7C4VL32-F1
#
_cell.length_a   1.000
_cell.length_b   1.000
_cell.length_c   1.000
_cell.angle_alpha   90.00
_cell.angle_beta   90.00
_cell.angle_gamma   90.00
#
_symmetry.space_group_name_H-M   'P 1'
#
loop_
_entity.id
_entity.type
_entity.pdbx_description
1 polymer ?
#
loop_
_entity_poly.entity_id
_entity_poly.type
_entity_poly.pdbx_seq_one_letter_code
_entity_poly.pdbx_strand_id
1 'polypeptide(L)'
;MSKLFFKDEESMYEVIKNYLVDNGYQVIIDKPRGFGVKFKALKGWIIDVIAVKKGKNLEVIAVEAKNNLGSSSVLDALSKAEMYRNVCTRVYIAFPESDIHFKENKTIVQEIRQECERRGIGILEVGEKCRELVTAVPSSLRVDMLREILHEFEKKATSFTGFEEEDFARFYSEDEEDIVWQKFKLLVQDLEQRLKAKGLVRTHEARGTSWWYSFSKKLSLGERYFDVPHFTVSFWGEGIMAELIVREGPYLNTLRRKIKKNPKKFEKILLGLKNKISSEIKIMERVHVGGYQTDSSSEYVVYSRFIDESHIRRLMHLLQKKSEKGKIWFWIGHLFHLHDDETHSNKLVDHIEKFFDALMEIYTFIIDNGSK
;
A
#
# COMPACT_ATOMS: atom_id res chain seq x y z
N MET A 1 16.76 22.83 -32.42
CA MET A 1 16.47 22.19 -31.13
C MET A 1 16.62 23.25 -30.05
N SER A 2 15.59 23.46 -29.24
CA SER A 2 15.65 24.37 -28.08
C SER A 2 16.63 23.81 -27.07
N LYS A 3 17.63 24.59 -26.64
CA LYS A 3 18.48 24.22 -25.52
C LYS A 3 17.61 24.17 -24.27
N LEU A 4 17.41 22.99 -23.70
CA LEU A 4 16.80 22.86 -22.38
C LEU A 4 17.80 23.42 -21.35
N PHE A 5 17.38 24.40 -20.57
CA PHE A 5 18.16 24.92 -19.45
C PHE A 5 17.40 24.60 -18.16
N PHE A 6 18.03 23.83 -17.29
CA PHE A 6 17.51 23.56 -15.95
C PHE A 6 17.73 24.81 -15.08
N LYS A 7 16.66 25.31 -14.46
CA LYS A 7 16.74 26.53 -13.63
C LYS A 7 17.42 26.26 -12.29
N ASP A 8 17.28 25.05 -11.78
CA ASP A 8 17.75 24.58 -10.49
C ASP A 8 18.00 23.05 -10.54
N GLU A 9 18.67 22.52 -9.51
CA GLU A 9 18.96 21.08 -9.38
C GLU A 9 17.66 20.25 -9.38
N GLU A 10 16.63 20.68 -8.63
CA GLU A 10 15.36 19.96 -8.49
C GLU A 10 14.58 19.78 -9.80
N SER A 11 14.84 20.62 -10.80
CA SER A 11 14.26 20.51 -12.13
C SER A 11 14.84 19.32 -12.94
N MET A 12 16.01 18.80 -12.55
CA MET A 12 16.61 17.59 -13.15
C MET A 12 16.03 16.30 -12.56
N TYR A 13 15.50 16.32 -11.34
CA TYR A 13 15.19 15.11 -10.57
C TYR A 13 14.13 14.24 -11.26
N GLU A 14 13.12 14.85 -11.88
CA GLU A 14 12.08 14.10 -12.62
C GLU A 14 12.62 13.43 -13.89
N VAL A 15 13.58 14.05 -14.59
CA VAL A 15 14.20 13.45 -15.79
C VAL A 15 15.04 12.23 -15.39
N ILE A 16 15.81 12.36 -14.30
CA ILE A 16 16.60 11.27 -13.73
C ILE A 16 15.68 10.15 -13.24
N LYS A 17 14.59 10.50 -12.53
CA LYS A 17 13.59 9.54 -12.05
C LYS A 17 12.95 8.78 -13.20
N ASN A 18 12.52 9.44 -14.26
CA ASN A 18 11.92 8.77 -15.42
C ASN A 18 12.90 7.77 -16.05
N TYR A 19 14.16 8.17 -16.21
CA TYR A 19 15.20 7.25 -16.70
C TYR A 19 15.38 6.01 -15.81
N LEU A 20 15.41 6.18 -14.49
CA LEU A 20 15.53 5.06 -13.56
C LEU A 20 14.27 4.19 -13.55
N VAL A 21 13.08 4.78 -13.60
CA VAL A 21 11.80 4.03 -13.72
C VAL A 21 11.75 3.21 -15.00
N ASP A 22 12.15 3.78 -16.14
CA ASP A 22 12.22 3.09 -17.43
C ASP A 22 13.19 1.87 -17.39
N ASN A 23 14.16 1.90 -16.48
CA ASN A 23 15.10 0.80 -16.22
C ASN A 23 14.61 -0.17 -15.11
N GLY A 24 13.36 -0.02 -14.66
CA GLY A 24 12.71 -0.91 -13.71
C GLY A 24 13.05 -0.66 -12.24
N TYR A 25 13.50 0.55 -11.89
CA TYR A 25 13.71 0.94 -10.50
C TYR A 25 12.45 1.61 -9.92
N GLN A 26 12.20 1.37 -8.64
CA GLN A 26 11.35 2.26 -7.84
C GLN A 26 12.20 3.46 -7.42
N VAL A 27 11.67 4.67 -7.51
CA VAL A 27 12.47 5.90 -7.32
C VAL A 27 11.80 6.84 -6.32
N ILE A 28 12.61 7.42 -5.42
CA ILE A 28 12.24 8.52 -4.54
C ILE A 28 13.15 9.71 -4.86
N ILE A 29 12.56 10.90 -4.94
CA ILE A 29 13.28 12.17 -5.15
C ILE A 29 13.10 13.07 -3.94
N ASP A 30 14.11 13.89 -3.63
CA ASP A 30 14.04 14.89 -2.58
C ASP A 30 13.28 16.15 -3.03
N LYS A 31 11.97 15.99 -3.30
CA LYS A 31 11.10 17.07 -3.78
C LYS A 31 9.70 17.02 -3.15
N PRO A 32 9.27 18.06 -2.41
CA PRO A 32 10.05 19.24 -2.01
C PRO A 32 11.23 18.84 -1.11
N ARG A 33 12.29 19.66 -1.11
CA ARG A 33 13.51 19.43 -0.32
C ARG A 33 13.19 19.04 1.13
N GLY A 34 13.81 17.98 1.63
CA GLY A 34 13.53 17.38 2.93
C GLY A 34 12.67 16.11 2.89
N PHE A 35 12.09 15.78 1.74
CA PHE A 35 11.19 14.64 1.57
C PHE A 35 11.92 13.33 1.28
N GLY A 36 13.13 13.39 0.71
CA GLY A 36 13.93 12.25 0.30
C GLY A 36 14.33 11.31 1.44
N VAL A 37 15.08 10.28 1.09
CA VAL A 37 15.53 9.25 2.04
C VAL A 37 16.69 9.76 2.89
N LYS A 38 16.56 9.65 4.22
CA LYS A 38 17.59 10.04 5.20
C LYS A 38 18.33 8.82 5.69
N PHE A 39 19.66 8.87 5.65
CA PHE A 39 20.50 7.78 6.14
C PHE A 39 21.16 8.15 7.45
N LYS A 40 20.95 7.35 8.51
CA LYS A 40 21.68 7.56 9.77
C LYS A 40 23.17 7.32 9.56
N ALA A 41 23.52 6.32 8.75
CA ALA A 41 24.89 6.03 8.34
C ALA A 41 25.59 7.21 7.64
N LEU A 42 24.83 8.10 6.99
CA LEU A 42 25.36 9.32 6.37
C LEU A 42 25.09 10.58 7.21
N LYS A 43 25.02 10.46 8.54
CA LYS A 43 24.77 11.59 9.45
C LYS A 43 23.50 12.38 9.12
N GLY A 44 22.47 11.69 8.61
CA GLY A 44 21.17 12.28 8.27
C GLY A 44 21.13 13.01 6.93
N TRP A 45 22.13 12.81 6.06
CA TRP A 45 22.10 13.36 4.70
C TRP A 45 20.92 12.79 3.91
N ILE A 46 20.37 13.66 3.05
CA ILE A 46 19.31 13.32 2.11
C ILE A 46 19.95 13.17 0.74
N ILE A 47 19.61 12.10 0.03
CA ILE A 47 20.04 11.87 -1.35
C ILE A 47 19.02 12.49 -2.30
N ASP A 48 19.49 13.26 -3.28
CA ASP A 48 18.64 13.97 -4.24
C ASP A 48 17.69 13.03 -4.99
N VAL A 49 18.24 11.95 -5.55
CA VAL A 49 17.48 10.88 -6.18
C VAL A 49 18.03 9.53 -5.74
N ILE A 50 17.15 8.69 -5.20
CA ILE A 50 17.47 7.31 -4.83
C ILE A 50 16.54 6.33 -5.54
N ALA A 51 17.11 5.24 -6.00
CA ALA A 51 16.41 4.21 -6.75
C ALA A 51 16.72 2.82 -6.19
N VAL A 52 15.70 1.96 -6.12
CA VAL A 52 15.81 0.58 -5.65
C VAL A 52 15.22 -0.36 -6.69
N LYS A 53 15.94 -1.44 -7.00
CA LYS A 53 15.44 -2.53 -7.86
C LYS A 53 15.58 -3.85 -7.13
N LYS A 54 14.43 -4.39 -6.72
CA LYS A 54 14.32 -5.74 -6.15
C LYS A 54 14.43 -6.75 -7.30
N GLY A 55 15.27 -7.77 -7.14
CA GLY A 55 15.54 -8.80 -8.13
C GLY A 55 16.46 -9.86 -7.57
N LYS A 56 17.11 -10.67 -8.42
CA LYS A 56 18.11 -11.67 -7.95
C LYS A 56 19.21 -11.03 -7.12
N ASN A 57 19.63 -9.84 -7.53
CA ASN A 57 20.52 -8.97 -6.77
C ASN A 57 19.76 -7.68 -6.49
N LEU A 58 19.68 -7.30 -5.23
CA LEU A 58 19.14 -6.00 -4.85
C LEU A 58 20.12 -4.91 -5.27
N GLU A 59 19.66 -3.98 -6.09
CA GLU A 59 20.43 -2.80 -6.48
C GLU A 59 19.83 -1.55 -5.86
N VAL A 60 20.70 -0.74 -5.26
CA VAL A 60 20.40 0.60 -4.73
C VAL A 60 21.27 1.60 -5.46
N ILE A 61 20.64 2.57 -6.13
CA ILE A 61 21.30 3.65 -6.86
C ILE A 61 21.08 4.96 -6.12
N ALA A 62 22.15 5.72 -5.90
CA ALA A 62 22.07 7.13 -5.52
C ALA A 62 22.55 8.02 -6.67
N VAL A 63 21.89 9.16 -6.85
CA VAL A 63 22.31 10.20 -7.78
C VAL A 63 22.38 11.52 -7.03
N GLU A 64 23.53 12.18 -7.08
CA GLU A 64 23.70 13.58 -6.68
C GLU A 64 23.62 14.45 -7.93
N ALA A 65 22.72 15.43 -7.96
CA ALA A 65 22.50 16.26 -9.14
C ALA A 65 23.03 17.67 -8.92
N LYS A 66 23.76 18.19 -9.91
CA LYS A 66 24.29 19.56 -9.94
C LYS A 66 23.88 20.24 -11.23
N ASN A 67 23.41 21.47 -11.13
CA ASN A 67 22.95 22.23 -12.29
C ASN A 67 24.08 22.98 -13.04
N ASN A 68 25.35 22.80 -12.65
CA ASN A 68 26.50 23.40 -13.33
C ASN A 68 27.81 22.63 -13.06
N LEU A 69 28.81 22.86 -13.91
CA LEU A 69 30.16 22.30 -13.83
C LEU A 69 31.18 23.20 -13.11
N GLY A 70 30.75 24.12 -12.24
CA GLY A 70 31.66 24.93 -11.44
C GLY A 70 32.52 24.05 -10.52
N SER A 71 33.80 24.40 -10.31
CA SER A 71 34.73 23.56 -9.53
C SER A 71 34.21 23.22 -8.12
N SER A 72 33.56 24.17 -7.44
CA SER A 72 32.94 23.91 -6.13
C SER A 72 31.77 22.91 -6.21
N SER A 73 30.92 23.06 -7.23
CA SER A 73 29.77 22.17 -7.52
C SER A 73 30.24 20.74 -7.78
N VAL A 74 31.25 20.58 -8.62
CA VAL A 74 31.85 19.28 -8.99
C VAL A 74 32.51 18.62 -7.78
N LEU A 75 33.30 19.36 -7.00
CA LEU A 75 33.95 18.81 -5.81
C LEU A 75 32.95 18.40 -4.73
N ASP A 76 31.89 19.18 -4.52
CA ASP A 76 30.79 18.81 -3.62
C ASP A 76 30.10 17.51 -4.09
N ALA A 77 29.80 17.42 -5.39
CA ALA A 77 29.16 16.24 -5.95
C ALA A 77 30.00 14.97 -5.80
N LEU A 78 31.31 15.06 -6.11
CA LEU A 78 32.25 13.94 -5.95
C LEU A 78 32.38 13.52 -4.47
N SER A 79 32.48 14.49 -3.56
CA SER A 79 32.58 14.24 -2.12
C SER A 79 31.35 13.49 -1.58
N LYS A 80 30.14 13.96 -1.94
CA LYS A 80 28.90 13.29 -1.55
C LYS A 80 28.74 11.93 -2.21
N ALA A 81 29.06 11.82 -3.50
CA ALA A 81 28.99 10.55 -4.21
C ALA A 81 29.93 9.50 -3.58
N GLU A 82 31.13 9.88 -3.17
CA GLU A 82 32.04 8.99 -2.45
C GLU A 82 31.44 8.53 -1.11
N MET A 83 30.79 9.42 -0.37
CA MET A 83 30.06 9.05 0.83
C MET A 83 28.89 8.08 0.54
N TYR A 84 28.13 8.34 -0.53
CA TYR A 84 27.00 7.49 -0.94
C TYR A 84 27.44 6.09 -1.33
N ARG A 85 28.66 5.89 -1.85
CA ARG A 85 29.16 4.55 -2.22
C ARG A 85 29.27 3.61 -1.01
N ASN A 86 29.37 4.15 0.19
CA ASN A 86 29.33 3.35 1.40
C ASN A 86 27.96 2.71 1.62
N VAL A 87 26.88 3.37 1.19
CA VAL A 87 25.49 2.97 1.43
C VAL A 87 24.74 2.51 0.18
N CYS A 88 25.16 2.84 -1.03
CA CYS A 88 24.47 2.47 -2.27
C CYS A 88 25.34 1.56 -3.14
N THR A 89 24.72 0.60 -3.83
CA THR A 89 25.43 -0.33 -4.72
C THR A 89 26.02 0.39 -5.93
N ARG A 90 25.37 1.44 -6.44
CA ARG A 90 25.91 2.28 -7.50
C ARG A 90 25.63 3.74 -7.17
N VAL A 91 26.55 4.60 -7.57
CA VAL A 91 26.42 6.03 -7.34
C VAL A 91 26.76 6.78 -8.60
N TYR A 92 25.92 7.75 -8.92
CA TYR A 92 26.10 8.64 -10.05
C TYR A 92 26.15 10.08 -9.58
N ILE A 93 26.85 10.91 -10.35
CA ILE A 93 26.65 12.36 -10.36
C ILE A 93 25.97 12.75 -11.66
N ALA A 94 25.08 13.73 -11.61
CA ALA A 94 24.30 14.15 -12.76
C ALA A 94 24.53 15.63 -13.08
N PHE A 95 24.73 15.95 -14.36
CA PHE A 95 24.90 17.32 -14.86
C PHE A 95 24.05 17.59 -16.12
N PRO A 96 23.70 18.86 -16.41
CA PRO A 96 23.01 19.22 -17.63
C PRO A 96 23.80 18.87 -18.90
N GLU A 97 23.10 18.33 -19.91
CA GLU A 97 23.64 18.10 -21.26
C GLU A 97 24.23 19.37 -21.87
N SER A 98 23.59 20.52 -21.62
CA SER A 98 24.04 21.83 -22.09
C SER A 98 25.44 22.19 -21.61
N ASP A 99 25.79 21.82 -20.37
CA ASP A 99 27.10 22.10 -19.78
C ASP A 99 28.15 21.08 -20.20
N ILE A 100 27.78 19.80 -20.28
CA ILE A 100 28.66 18.72 -20.72
C ILE A 100 29.13 18.94 -22.17
N HIS A 101 28.24 19.43 -23.03
CA HIS A 101 28.54 19.68 -24.44
C HIS A 101 29.03 21.12 -24.71
N PHE A 102 29.17 21.96 -23.68
CA PHE A 102 29.69 23.30 -23.86
C PHE A 102 31.19 23.27 -24.21
N LYS A 103 31.59 23.99 -25.27
CA LYS A 103 32.96 23.88 -25.83
C LYS A 103 34.06 24.23 -24.82
N GLU A 104 33.81 25.21 -23.95
CA GLU A 104 34.76 25.66 -22.93
C GLU A 104 34.92 24.63 -21.81
N ASN A 105 33.96 23.72 -21.64
CA ASN A 105 33.96 22.71 -20.58
C ASN A 105 34.62 21.39 -20.99
N LYS A 106 35.18 21.26 -22.19
CA LYS A 106 35.74 19.98 -22.67
C LYS A 106 36.80 19.39 -21.75
N THR A 107 37.75 20.22 -21.30
CA THR A 107 38.84 19.79 -20.43
C THR A 107 38.31 19.34 -19.06
N ILE A 108 37.46 20.15 -18.43
CA ILE A 108 36.88 19.81 -17.12
C ILE A 108 35.99 18.57 -17.19
N VAL A 109 35.20 18.38 -18.26
CA VAL A 109 34.40 17.16 -18.46
C VAL A 109 35.29 15.93 -18.56
N GLN A 110 36.42 16.03 -19.25
CA GLN A 110 37.38 14.92 -19.34
C GLN A 110 38.03 14.61 -17.99
N GLU A 111 38.41 15.62 -17.22
CA GLU A 111 38.95 15.45 -15.86
C GLU A 111 37.92 14.81 -14.93
N ILE A 112 36.67 15.27 -14.97
CA ILE A 112 35.56 14.68 -14.18
C ILE A 112 35.36 13.22 -14.56
N ARG A 113 35.37 12.88 -15.86
CA ARG A 113 35.25 11.48 -16.32
C ARG A 113 36.36 10.60 -15.76
N GLN A 114 37.60 11.02 -15.91
CA GLN A 114 38.76 10.28 -15.41
C GLN A 114 38.68 10.07 -13.89
N GLU A 115 38.28 11.11 -13.16
CA GLU A 115 38.16 11.03 -11.71
C GLU A 115 36.99 10.16 -11.25
N CYS A 116 35.86 10.22 -11.95
CA CYS A 116 34.70 9.35 -11.71
C CYS A 116 35.02 7.89 -11.99
N GLU A 117 35.65 7.59 -13.13
CA GLU A 117 36.11 6.23 -13.49
C GLU A 117 37.07 5.67 -12.44
N ARG A 118 38.07 6.47 -12.02
CA ARG A 118 39.03 6.11 -10.97
C ARG A 118 38.35 5.77 -9.65
N ARG A 119 37.26 6.47 -9.32
CA ARG A 119 36.47 6.27 -8.09
C ARG A 119 35.34 5.26 -8.25
N GLY A 120 35.09 4.74 -9.45
CA GLY A 120 33.94 3.88 -9.74
C GLY A 120 32.59 4.58 -9.61
N ILE A 121 32.55 5.91 -9.76
CA ILE A 121 31.34 6.74 -9.77
C ILE A 121 30.87 6.88 -11.22
N GLY A 122 29.57 6.75 -11.47
CA GLY A 122 28.98 6.96 -12.79
C GLY A 122 28.65 8.43 -13.07
N ILE A 123 28.45 8.76 -14.33
CA ILE A 123 28.03 10.11 -14.75
C ILE A 123 26.74 10.00 -15.56
N LEU A 124 25.72 10.73 -15.15
CA LEU A 124 24.49 10.94 -15.90
C LEU A 124 24.50 12.31 -16.56
N GLU A 125 24.18 12.32 -17.84
CA GLU A 125 23.90 13.52 -18.62
C GLU A 125 22.39 13.72 -18.70
N VAL A 126 21.92 14.89 -18.25
CA VAL A 126 20.49 15.19 -18.15
C VAL A 126 20.13 16.25 -19.19
N GLY A 127 19.35 15.88 -20.20
CA GLY A 127 18.76 16.78 -21.19
C GLY A 127 17.25 16.60 -21.26
N GLU A 128 16.69 16.57 -22.48
CA GLU A 128 15.30 16.09 -22.68
C GLU A 128 15.13 14.63 -22.25
N LYS A 129 16.21 13.86 -22.33
CA LYS A 129 16.35 12.50 -21.81
C LYS A 129 17.60 12.43 -20.95
N CYS A 130 17.61 11.48 -20.02
CA CYS A 130 18.82 11.15 -19.26
C CYS A 130 19.64 10.10 -20.04
N ARG A 131 20.97 10.23 -20.05
CA ARG A 131 21.89 9.27 -20.65
C ARG A 131 23.03 8.97 -19.69
N GLU A 132 23.47 7.72 -19.67
CA GLU A 132 24.68 7.33 -18.95
C GLU A 132 25.92 7.60 -19.80
N LEU A 133 26.83 8.42 -19.29
CA LEU A 133 28.13 8.71 -19.94
C LEU A 133 29.27 7.85 -19.39
N VAL A 134 29.22 7.57 -18.09
CA VAL A 134 30.16 6.69 -17.39
C VAL A 134 29.35 5.73 -16.54
N THR A 135 29.60 4.44 -16.70
CA THR A 135 28.95 3.40 -15.91
C THR A 135 29.52 3.35 -14.50
N ALA A 136 28.65 3.43 -13.50
CA ALA A 136 29.04 3.27 -12.11
C ALA A 136 29.48 1.84 -11.82
N VAL A 137 30.58 1.68 -11.08
CA VAL A 137 31.08 0.36 -10.66
C VAL A 137 30.30 -0.08 -9.41
N PRO A 138 29.70 -1.28 -9.41
CA PRO A 138 28.99 -1.78 -8.25
C PRO A 138 29.88 -1.90 -7.00
N SER A 139 29.38 -1.43 -5.84
CA SER A 139 29.97 -1.70 -4.52
C SER A 139 29.17 -2.78 -3.79
N SER A 140 29.86 -3.58 -2.97
CA SER A 140 29.23 -4.51 -2.05
C SER A 140 28.69 -3.76 -0.84
N LEU A 141 27.39 -3.88 -0.58
CA LEU A 141 26.77 -3.31 0.62
C LEU A 141 26.77 -4.31 1.77
N ARG A 142 26.97 -3.80 2.99
CA ARG A 142 26.71 -4.57 4.19
C ARG A 142 25.20 -4.80 4.34
N VAL A 143 24.83 -5.99 4.80
CA VAL A 143 23.42 -6.43 4.86
C VAL A 143 22.57 -5.55 5.78
N ASP A 144 23.14 -5.07 6.88
CA ASP A 144 22.49 -4.15 7.83
C ASP A 144 22.10 -2.82 7.16
N MET A 145 23.01 -2.27 6.36
CA MET A 145 22.78 -1.00 5.67
C MET A 145 21.76 -1.14 4.54
N LEU A 146 21.82 -2.25 3.82
CA LEU A 146 20.83 -2.60 2.80
C LEU A 146 19.41 -2.61 3.39
N ARG A 147 19.26 -3.21 4.58
CA ARG A 147 17.99 -3.24 5.30
C ARG A 147 17.53 -1.84 5.72
N GLU A 148 18.42 -1.00 6.25
CA GLU A 148 18.08 0.39 6.62
C GLU A 148 17.60 1.19 5.41
N ILE A 149 18.23 1.01 4.24
CA ILE A 149 17.81 1.70 3.00
C ILE A 149 16.43 1.25 2.56
N LEU A 150 16.21 -0.06 2.50
CA LEU A 150 14.91 -0.60 2.13
C LEU A 150 13.82 -0.10 3.08
N HIS A 151 14.11 -0.06 4.38
CA HIS A 151 13.20 0.43 5.40
C HIS A 151 12.74 1.86 5.14
N GLU A 152 13.69 2.77 4.94
CA GLU A 152 13.38 4.17 4.69
C GLU A 152 12.75 4.38 3.31
N PHE A 153 13.08 3.54 2.32
CA PHE A 153 12.44 3.53 1.02
C PHE A 153 10.96 3.11 1.13
N GLU A 154 10.68 2.01 1.83
CA GLU A 154 9.32 1.48 2.01
C GLU A 154 8.44 2.43 2.82
N LYS A 155 8.96 3.10 3.85
CA LYS A 155 8.26 4.16 4.60
C LYS A 155 7.83 5.35 3.75
N LYS A 156 8.56 5.60 2.67
CA LYS A 156 8.36 6.73 1.77
C LYS A 156 7.64 6.34 0.48
N ALA A 157 7.24 5.08 0.35
CA ALA A 157 6.45 4.60 -0.77
C ALA A 157 5.17 5.44 -0.92
N THR A 158 4.83 5.74 -2.17
CA THR A 158 3.67 6.57 -2.54
C THR A 158 2.56 5.77 -3.21
N SER A 159 2.80 4.48 -3.47
CA SER A 159 1.86 3.57 -4.11
C SER A 159 1.94 2.19 -3.49
N PHE A 160 0.80 1.50 -3.40
CA PHE A 160 0.77 0.11 -2.94
C PHE A 160 1.29 -0.84 -4.02
N THR A 161 2.15 -1.79 -3.63
CA THR A 161 2.75 -2.76 -4.56
C THR A 161 2.53 -4.22 -4.16
N GLY A 162 1.89 -4.48 -3.02
CA GLY A 162 1.80 -5.80 -2.40
C GLY A 162 2.40 -5.79 -0.99
N PHE A 163 2.16 -6.88 -0.26
CA PHE A 163 2.89 -7.20 0.97
C PHE A 163 3.93 -8.28 0.67
N GLU A 164 5.04 -8.29 1.39
CA GLU A 164 5.98 -9.41 1.41
C GLU A 164 5.60 -10.37 2.55
N GLU A 165 6.04 -11.63 2.53
CA GLU A 165 5.78 -12.56 3.66
C GLU A 165 6.32 -11.99 4.99
N GLU A 166 7.47 -11.30 4.94
CA GLU A 166 8.08 -10.68 6.12
C GLU A 166 7.25 -9.53 6.68
N ASP A 167 6.38 -8.89 5.88
CA ASP A 167 5.52 -7.82 6.39
C ASP A 167 4.52 -8.34 7.43
N PHE A 168 4.09 -9.60 7.32
CA PHE A 168 3.21 -10.25 8.29
C PHE A 168 3.92 -10.61 9.60
N ALA A 169 5.21 -10.90 9.55
CA ALA A 169 6.04 -11.04 10.75
C ALA A 169 6.32 -9.68 11.41
N ARG A 170 6.63 -8.67 10.59
CA ARG A 170 6.89 -7.27 11.02
C ARG A 170 5.69 -6.60 11.66
N PHE A 171 4.47 -7.03 11.34
CA PHE A 171 3.25 -6.58 12.03
C PHE A 171 3.30 -6.75 13.55
N TYR A 172 4.08 -7.73 14.05
CA TYR A 172 4.29 -7.94 15.49
C TYR A 172 5.57 -7.29 16.04
N SER A 173 6.30 -6.53 15.22
CA SER A 173 7.56 -5.87 15.57
C SER A 173 7.34 -4.39 15.86
N GLU A 174 7.62 -3.95 17.10
CA GLU A 174 7.46 -2.54 17.51
C GLU A 174 8.33 -1.58 16.68
N ASP A 175 9.48 -2.04 16.17
CA ASP A 175 10.43 -1.20 15.42
C ASP A 175 10.11 -1.11 13.91
N GLU A 176 9.38 -2.09 13.37
CA GLU A 176 9.13 -2.23 11.93
C GLU A 176 7.65 -2.10 11.54
N GLU A 177 6.73 -2.05 12.51
CA GLU A 177 5.30 -1.96 12.24
C GLU A 177 4.92 -0.71 11.42
N ASP A 178 5.66 0.39 11.53
CA ASP A 178 5.42 1.61 10.78
C ASP A 178 5.54 1.42 9.25
N ILE A 179 6.42 0.52 8.79
CA ILE A 179 6.56 0.22 7.36
C ILE A 179 5.28 -0.47 6.87
N VAL A 180 4.87 -1.52 7.59
CA VAL A 180 3.74 -2.36 7.22
C VAL A 180 2.46 -1.54 7.29
N TRP A 181 2.34 -0.69 8.32
CA TRP A 181 1.26 0.27 8.44
C TRP A 181 1.21 1.22 7.25
N GLN A 182 2.35 1.77 6.81
CA GLN A 182 2.38 2.63 5.62
C GLN A 182 1.93 1.88 4.36
N LYS A 183 2.39 0.64 4.13
CA LYS A 183 1.90 -0.19 3.01
C LYS A 183 0.39 -0.43 3.11
N PHE A 184 -0.12 -0.73 4.30
CA PHE A 184 -1.55 -0.94 4.54
C PHE A 184 -2.38 0.33 4.31
N LYS A 185 -1.87 1.50 4.70
CA LYS A 185 -2.50 2.80 4.37
C LYS A 185 -2.60 3.02 2.87
N LEU A 186 -1.55 2.70 2.11
CA LEU A 186 -1.56 2.87 0.65
C LEU A 186 -2.59 1.93 0.00
N LEU A 187 -2.66 0.66 0.43
CA LEU A 187 -3.71 -0.29 -0.02
C LEU A 187 -5.11 0.31 0.19
N VAL A 188 -5.36 0.82 1.39
CA VAL A 188 -6.66 1.36 1.81
C VAL A 188 -6.99 2.65 1.08
N GLN A 189 -6.00 3.49 0.80
CA GLN A 189 -6.18 4.72 0.01
C GLN A 189 -6.62 4.40 -1.42
N ASP A 190 -5.97 3.44 -2.07
CA ASP A 190 -6.34 3.00 -3.42
C ASP A 190 -7.76 2.40 -3.42
N LEU A 191 -8.08 1.57 -2.44
CA LEU A 191 -9.41 1.00 -2.27
C LEU A 191 -10.47 2.09 -2.00
N GLU A 192 -10.20 3.06 -1.13
CA GLU A 192 -11.13 4.15 -0.78
C GLU A 192 -11.55 4.94 -2.02
N GLN A 193 -10.62 5.23 -2.94
CA GLN A 193 -10.93 5.93 -4.18
C GLN A 193 -11.97 5.18 -5.04
N ARG A 194 -11.86 3.85 -5.10
CA ARG A 194 -12.78 3.01 -5.88
C ARG A 194 -14.13 2.84 -5.21
N LEU A 195 -14.14 2.68 -3.88
CA LEU A 195 -15.36 2.51 -3.10
C LEU A 195 -16.22 3.79 -3.03
N LYS A 196 -15.62 4.97 -3.16
CA LYS A 196 -16.34 6.25 -3.28
C LYS A 196 -17.34 6.25 -4.44
N ALA A 197 -16.96 5.69 -5.59
CA ALA A 197 -17.86 5.59 -6.75
C ALA A 197 -19.09 4.70 -6.47
N LYS A 198 -19.01 3.82 -5.47
CA LYS A 198 -20.09 2.92 -5.03
C LYS A 198 -20.90 3.50 -3.86
N GLY A 199 -20.66 4.75 -3.48
CA GLY A 199 -21.35 5.43 -2.39
C GLY A 199 -20.85 5.05 -0.99
N LEU A 200 -19.71 4.38 -0.90
CA LEU A 200 -19.07 4.01 0.37
C LEU A 200 -17.97 5.01 0.70
N VAL A 201 -17.86 5.38 1.98
CA VAL A 201 -16.82 6.26 2.50
C VAL A 201 -16.12 5.59 3.68
N ARG A 202 -14.86 5.95 3.92
CA ARG A 202 -14.12 5.53 5.10
C ARG A 202 -14.76 6.15 6.34
N THR A 203 -15.20 5.31 7.26
CA THR A 203 -15.90 5.71 8.50
C THR A 203 -15.12 5.44 9.77
N HIS A 204 -14.09 4.60 9.70
CA HIS A 204 -13.22 4.31 10.84
C HIS A 204 -11.84 3.86 10.39
N GLU A 205 -10.85 4.12 11.25
CA GLU A 205 -9.46 3.72 11.14
C GLU A 205 -9.02 3.34 12.56
N ALA A 206 -8.41 2.17 12.70
CA ALA A 206 -7.87 1.68 13.95
C ALA A 206 -6.45 1.16 13.74
N ARG A 207 -5.55 1.57 14.65
CA ARG A 207 -4.17 1.10 14.78
C ARG A 207 -3.91 0.80 16.26
N GLY A 208 -3.18 -0.27 16.54
CA GLY A 208 -2.93 -0.77 17.89
C GLY A 208 -2.78 -2.28 17.85
N THR A 209 -3.41 -2.99 18.79
CA THR A 209 -3.41 -4.47 18.84
C THR A 209 -4.08 -5.15 17.64
N SER A 210 -4.84 -4.40 16.84
CA SER A 210 -5.34 -4.85 15.54
C SER A 210 -5.46 -3.65 14.61
N TRP A 211 -5.29 -3.88 13.31
CA TRP A 211 -5.27 -2.83 12.30
C TRP A 211 -6.41 -3.04 11.34
N TRP A 212 -7.30 -2.04 11.22
CA TRP A 212 -8.39 -2.14 10.27
C TRP A 212 -8.95 -0.78 9.86
N TYR A 213 -9.60 -0.82 8.71
CA TYR A 213 -10.38 0.28 8.16
C TYR A 213 -11.81 -0.18 7.94
N SER A 214 -12.77 0.72 8.17
CA SER A 214 -14.18 0.43 7.93
C SER A 214 -14.76 1.38 6.89
N PHE A 215 -15.60 0.84 6.01
CA PHE A 215 -16.26 1.56 4.93
C PHE A 215 -17.78 1.32 4.99
N SER A 216 -18.57 2.38 4.89
CA SER A 216 -20.03 2.26 4.83
C SER A 216 -20.61 3.46 4.11
N LYS A 217 -21.94 3.52 3.97
CA LYS A 217 -22.62 4.78 3.64
C LYS A 217 -22.17 5.89 4.59
N LYS A 218 -22.28 7.14 4.15
CA LYS A 218 -22.07 8.29 5.04
C LYS A 218 -22.95 8.16 6.29
N LEU A 219 -22.32 8.24 7.45
CA LEU A 219 -23.01 8.16 8.74
C LEU A 219 -23.89 9.40 8.92
N SER A 220 -25.10 9.19 9.44
CA SER A 220 -25.97 10.26 9.90
C SER A 220 -25.50 10.79 11.26
N LEU A 221 -25.96 11.97 11.67
CA LEU A 221 -25.58 12.57 12.94
C LEU A 221 -25.90 11.61 14.10
N GLY A 222 -24.88 11.26 14.89
CA GLY A 222 -25.01 10.33 16.02
C GLY A 222 -24.93 8.84 15.68
N GLU A 223 -24.91 8.43 14.40
CA GLU A 223 -24.60 7.04 14.03
C GLU A 223 -23.11 6.76 14.29
N ARG A 224 -22.81 5.63 14.92
CA ARG A 224 -21.43 5.10 15.02
C ARG A 224 -21.20 4.08 13.91
N TYR A 225 -19.96 3.94 13.46
CA TYR A 225 -19.62 3.04 12.34
C TYR A 225 -20.08 1.59 12.58
N PHE A 226 -20.01 1.12 13.83
CA PHE A 226 -20.37 -0.26 14.18
C PHE A 226 -21.88 -0.48 14.38
N ASP A 227 -22.68 0.59 14.40
CA ASP A 227 -24.14 0.50 14.48
C ASP A 227 -24.79 0.42 13.08
N VAL A 228 -24.00 0.60 12.01
CA VAL A 228 -24.42 0.47 10.60
C VAL A 228 -23.76 -0.77 9.95
N PRO A 229 -24.37 -1.35 8.90
CA PRO A 229 -23.68 -2.29 8.02
C PRO A 229 -22.44 -1.62 7.43
N HIS A 230 -21.30 -2.29 7.57
CA HIS A 230 -20.03 -1.76 7.09
C HIS A 230 -19.17 -2.89 6.56
N PHE A 231 -18.36 -2.54 5.57
CA PHE A 231 -17.25 -3.34 5.13
C PHE A 231 -16.03 -3.05 5.99
N THR A 232 -15.17 -4.04 6.18
CA THR A 232 -13.86 -3.88 6.83
C THR A 232 -12.77 -4.46 5.96
N VAL A 233 -11.59 -3.84 6.03
CA VAL A 233 -10.33 -4.45 5.60
C VAL A 233 -9.41 -4.40 6.80
N SER A 234 -8.88 -5.55 7.19
CA SER A 234 -8.13 -5.73 8.42
C SER A 234 -6.80 -6.43 8.10
N PHE A 235 -5.71 -6.00 8.73
CA PHE A 235 -4.41 -6.66 8.65
C PHE A 235 -4.28 -7.70 9.77
N TRP A 236 -3.98 -8.94 9.40
CA TRP A 236 -3.84 -10.08 10.31
C TRP A 236 -2.47 -10.73 10.06
N GLY A 237 -1.90 -11.40 11.07
CA GLY A 237 -0.64 -12.14 10.88
C GLY A 237 -0.72 -13.25 9.81
N GLU A 238 -1.93 -13.71 9.48
CA GLU A 238 -2.18 -14.75 8.46
C GLU A 238 -2.51 -14.19 7.06
N GLY A 239 -2.70 -12.87 6.93
CA GLY A 239 -3.14 -12.27 5.66
C GLY A 239 -3.96 -10.99 5.82
N ILE A 240 -4.71 -10.66 4.76
CA ILE A 240 -5.62 -9.52 4.75
C ILE A 240 -7.06 -10.02 4.80
N MET A 241 -7.80 -9.63 5.82
CA MET A 241 -9.20 -10.03 6.00
C MET A 241 -10.11 -8.92 5.47
N ALA A 242 -10.98 -9.26 4.51
CA ALA A 242 -12.01 -8.37 4.02
C ALA A 242 -13.39 -8.88 4.46
N GLU A 243 -14.24 -8.02 5.01
CA GLU A 243 -15.49 -8.48 5.66
C GLU A 243 -16.65 -7.52 5.37
N LEU A 244 -17.87 -8.04 5.45
CA LEU A 244 -19.11 -7.31 5.62
C LEU A 244 -19.69 -7.68 6.99
N ILE A 245 -19.90 -6.69 7.85
CA ILE A 245 -20.34 -6.89 9.23
C ILE A 245 -21.67 -6.17 9.47
N VAL A 246 -22.64 -6.90 10.01
CA VAL A 246 -23.92 -6.36 10.50
C VAL A 246 -24.17 -6.83 11.92
N ARG A 247 -24.03 -5.92 12.87
CA ARG A 247 -24.20 -6.20 14.30
C ARG A 247 -25.66 -6.07 14.72
N GLU A 248 -26.02 -6.70 15.83
CA GLU A 248 -27.33 -6.57 16.48
C GLU A 248 -27.69 -5.09 16.67
N GLY A 249 -28.84 -4.69 16.13
CA GLY A 249 -29.26 -3.30 16.09
C GLY A 249 -30.36 -3.03 15.05
N PRO A 250 -30.62 -1.76 14.73
CA PRO A 250 -31.70 -1.37 13.80
C PRO A 250 -31.61 -2.03 12.42
N TYR A 251 -30.40 -2.15 11.85
CA TYR A 251 -30.19 -2.74 10.53
C TYR A 251 -30.35 -4.25 10.51
N LEU A 252 -29.85 -4.97 11.53
CA LEU A 252 -30.11 -6.41 11.64
C LEU A 252 -31.61 -6.70 11.85
N ASN A 253 -32.30 -5.87 12.63
CA ASN A 253 -33.76 -5.96 12.79
C ASN A 253 -34.51 -5.69 11.49
N THR A 254 -34.00 -4.78 10.66
CA THR A 254 -34.53 -4.54 9.33
C THR A 254 -34.29 -5.73 8.40
N LEU A 255 -33.10 -6.33 8.42
CA LEU A 255 -32.81 -7.58 7.71
C LEU A 255 -33.77 -8.70 8.15
N ARG A 256 -33.96 -8.90 9.46
CA ARG A 256 -34.92 -9.89 10.00
C ARG A 256 -36.33 -9.69 9.47
N ARG A 257 -36.83 -8.45 9.44
CA ARG A 257 -38.16 -8.11 8.90
C ARG A 257 -38.24 -8.41 7.40
N LYS A 258 -37.20 -8.08 6.63
CA LYS A 258 -37.15 -8.36 5.19
C LYS A 258 -37.08 -9.85 4.89
N ILE A 259 -36.31 -10.62 5.65
CA ILE A 259 -36.27 -12.10 5.55
C ILE A 259 -37.65 -12.69 5.82
N LYS A 260 -38.35 -12.23 6.86
CA LYS A 260 -39.73 -12.67 7.16
C LYS A 260 -40.71 -12.33 6.04
N LYS A 261 -40.62 -11.12 5.48
CA LYS A 261 -41.52 -10.65 4.41
C LYS A 261 -41.25 -11.33 3.07
N ASN A 262 -39.99 -11.57 2.73
CA ASN A 262 -39.59 -12.17 1.46
C ASN A 262 -38.33 -13.04 1.64
N PRO A 263 -38.48 -14.28 2.15
CA PRO A 263 -37.34 -15.16 2.38
C PRO A 263 -36.66 -15.55 1.07
N LYS A 264 -37.43 -15.72 0.00
CA LYS A 264 -36.91 -16.11 -1.32
C LYS A 264 -35.96 -15.07 -1.92
N LYS A 265 -36.15 -13.78 -1.65
CA LYS A 265 -35.19 -12.74 -2.06
C LYS A 265 -33.84 -12.89 -1.34
N PHE A 266 -33.84 -13.10 -0.02
CA PHE A 266 -32.60 -13.31 0.72
C PHE A 266 -31.89 -14.61 0.31
N GLU A 267 -32.67 -15.68 0.08
CA GLU A 267 -32.16 -16.95 -0.44
C GLU A 267 -31.49 -16.77 -1.81
N LYS A 268 -32.14 -16.08 -2.75
CA LYS A 268 -31.56 -15.78 -4.06
C LYS A 268 -30.24 -15.01 -3.95
N ILE A 269 -30.19 -13.99 -3.07
CA ILE A 269 -28.98 -13.20 -2.85
C ILE A 269 -27.83 -14.08 -2.35
N LEU A 270 -28.06 -14.91 -1.32
CA LEU A 270 -27.01 -15.77 -0.76
C LEU A 270 -26.59 -16.90 -1.71
N LEU A 271 -27.52 -17.53 -2.44
CA LEU A 271 -27.17 -18.50 -3.48
C LEU A 271 -26.34 -17.85 -4.59
N GLY A 272 -26.60 -16.57 -4.90
CA GLY A 272 -25.84 -15.79 -5.85
C GLY A 272 -24.36 -15.61 -5.47
N LEU A 273 -24.01 -15.74 -4.19
CA LEU A 273 -22.61 -15.64 -3.74
C LEU A 273 -21.79 -16.88 -4.10
N LYS A 274 -22.42 -18.05 -4.20
CA LYS A 274 -21.77 -19.36 -4.41
C LYS A 274 -20.74 -19.37 -5.54
N ASN A 275 -21.05 -18.68 -6.63
CA ASN A 275 -20.24 -18.66 -7.85
C ASN A 275 -19.51 -17.33 -8.06
N LYS A 276 -19.66 -16.36 -7.16
CA LYS A 276 -19.05 -15.02 -7.31
C LYS A 276 -17.71 -14.93 -6.59
N ILE A 277 -17.66 -15.38 -5.33
CA ILE A 277 -16.45 -15.32 -4.52
C ILE A 277 -16.47 -16.38 -3.42
N SER A 278 -15.31 -16.98 -3.14
CA SER A 278 -15.14 -17.81 -1.96
C SER A 278 -15.18 -16.93 -0.71
N SER A 279 -16.23 -17.02 0.08
CA SER A 279 -16.35 -16.37 1.37
C SER A 279 -16.87 -17.32 2.45
N GLU A 280 -16.54 -17.00 3.69
CA GLU A 280 -17.18 -17.55 4.88
C GLU A 280 -18.41 -16.70 5.23
N ILE A 281 -19.52 -17.35 5.52
CA ILE A 281 -20.77 -16.70 5.95
C ILE A 281 -21.06 -17.19 7.37
N LYS A 282 -21.08 -16.26 8.33
CA LYS A 282 -21.20 -16.56 9.76
C LYS A 282 -22.41 -15.88 10.38
N ILE A 283 -23.03 -16.61 11.31
CA ILE A 283 -23.88 -16.04 12.36
C ILE A 283 -23.20 -16.32 13.68
N MET A 284 -22.83 -15.27 14.40
CA MET A 284 -22.12 -15.36 15.67
C MET A 284 -22.92 -14.69 16.78
N GLU A 285 -22.90 -15.27 17.97
CA GLU A 285 -23.32 -14.60 19.19
C GLU A 285 -22.06 -14.07 19.88
N ARG A 286 -21.90 -12.74 19.90
CA ARG A 286 -20.72 -12.08 20.47
C ARG A 286 -21.01 -11.50 21.84
N VAL A 287 -20.13 -11.78 22.80
CA VAL A 287 -20.13 -11.18 24.14
C VAL A 287 -19.00 -10.17 24.21
N HIS A 288 -19.27 -9.00 24.78
CA HIS A 288 -18.25 -7.98 24.95
C HIS A 288 -17.36 -8.31 26.15
N VAL A 289 -16.04 -8.42 25.93
CA VAL A 289 -15.08 -8.77 26.99
C VAL A 289 -14.39 -7.51 27.54
N GLY A 290 -14.14 -6.51 26.68
CA GLY A 290 -13.61 -5.21 27.08
C GLY A 290 -13.04 -4.42 25.89
N GLY A 291 -13.09 -3.09 25.94
CA GLY A 291 -12.55 -2.23 24.88
C GLY A 291 -13.23 -2.45 23.52
N TYR A 292 -12.51 -2.99 22.54
CA TYR A 292 -13.04 -3.46 21.25
C TYR A 292 -13.12 -4.99 21.14
N GLN A 293 -12.67 -5.72 22.16
CA GLN A 293 -12.58 -7.17 22.15
C GLN A 293 -13.96 -7.79 22.39
N THR A 294 -14.27 -8.78 21.56
CA THR A 294 -15.49 -9.58 21.67
C THR A 294 -15.15 -11.05 21.55
N ASP A 295 -15.72 -11.87 22.42
CA ASP A 295 -15.62 -13.33 22.34
C ASP A 295 -16.89 -13.91 21.70
N SER A 296 -16.79 -15.09 21.09
CA SER A 296 -17.91 -15.79 20.48
C SER A 296 -18.44 -16.85 21.44
N SER A 297 -19.67 -16.70 21.93
CA SER A 297 -20.31 -17.74 22.76
C SER A 297 -20.87 -18.88 21.91
N SER A 298 -21.19 -18.61 20.64
CA SER A 298 -21.59 -19.60 19.65
C SER A 298 -21.42 -19.05 18.24
N GLU A 299 -21.06 -19.92 17.29
CA GLU A 299 -21.01 -19.58 15.88
C GLU A 299 -21.56 -20.68 14.98
N TYR A 300 -22.16 -20.26 13.87
CA TYR A 300 -22.50 -21.12 12.75
C TYR A 300 -21.84 -20.57 11.50
N VAL A 301 -21.05 -21.42 10.83
CA VAL A 301 -20.24 -21.06 9.66
C VAL A 301 -20.67 -21.91 8.47
N VAL A 302 -20.82 -21.28 7.31
CA VAL A 302 -20.93 -21.96 6.02
C VAL A 302 -20.03 -21.27 5.00
N TYR A 303 -19.33 -22.06 4.20
CA TYR A 303 -18.55 -21.52 3.08
C TYR A 303 -19.47 -21.36 1.87
N SER A 304 -19.46 -20.17 1.27
CA SER A 304 -20.21 -19.81 0.05
C SER A 304 -20.19 -20.89 -1.04
N ARG A 305 -19.03 -21.50 -1.35
CA ARG A 305 -18.91 -22.58 -2.36
C ARG A 305 -19.78 -23.81 -2.06
N PHE A 306 -20.12 -24.04 -0.79
CA PHE A 306 -20.93 -25.17 -0.32
C PHE A 306 -22.33 -24.74 0.11
N ILE A 307 -22.69 -23.46 -0.05
CA ILE A 307 -24.01 -22.99 0.35
C ILE A 307 -25.11 -23.62 -0.52
N ASP A 308 -26.19 -24.01 0.13
CA ASP A 308 -27.42 -24.52 -0.47
C ASP A 308 -28.65 -24.01 0.29
N GLU A 309 -29.85 -24.44 -0.11
CA GLU A 309 -31.10 -24.04 0.54
C GLU A 309 -31.16 -24.40 2.03
N SER A 310 -30.60 -25.54 2.44
CA SER A 310 -30.63 -26.01 3.82
C SER A 310 -29.79 -25.09 4.72
N HIS A 311 -28.57 -24.77 4.28
CA HIS A 311 -27.70 -23.83 4.97
C HIS A 311 -28.36 -22.44 5.07
N ILE A 312 -28.99 -21.96 4.00
CA ILE A 312 -29.68 -20.67 3.99
C ILE A 312 -30.86 -20.66 4.97
N ARG A 313 -31.70 -21.70 4.97
CA ARG A 313 -32.80 -21.82 5.93
C ARG A 313 -32.28 -21.82 7.35
N ARG A 314 -31.14 -22.48 7.61
CA ARG A 314 -30.49 -22.45 8.92
C ARG A 314 -29.99 -21.06 9.30
N LEU A 315 -29.31 -20.35 8.39
CA LEU A 315 -28.88 -18.97 8.59
C LEU A 315 -30.07 -18.04 8.90
N MET A 316 -31.14 -18.13 8.11
CA MET A 316 -32.38 -17.37 8.36
C MET A 316 -32.95 -17.67 9.74
N HIS A 317 -33.05 -18.95 10.13
CA HIS A 317 -33.54 -19.35 11.46
C HIS A 317 -32.70 -18.74 12.57
N LEU A 318 -31.37 -18.86 12.49
CA LEU A 318 -30.45 -18.30 13.49
C LEU A 318 -30.54 -16.76 13.55
N LEU A 319 -30.64 -16.10 12.40
CA LEU A 319 -30.89 -14.66 12.33
C LEU A 319 -32.20 -14.25 13.01
N GLN A 320 -33.24 -15.07 13.01
CA GLN A 320 -34.52 -14.74 13.64
C GLN A 320 -34.56 -14.98 15.15
N LYS A 321 -33.60 -15.73 15.70
CA LYS A 321 -33.50 -15.94 17.14
C LYS A 321 -33.14 -14.63 17.85
N LYS A 322 -33.62 -14.49 19.07
CA LYS A 322 -33.03 -13.55 20.03
C LYS A 322 -31.81 -14.23 20.65
N SER A 323 -30.77 -13.46 20.84
CA SER A 323 -29.59 -13.89 21.60
C SER A 323 -29.94 -14.11 23.07
N GLU A 324 -29.32 -15.10 23.71
CA GLU A 324 -29.54 -15.41 25.13
C GLU A 324 -28.49 -14.74 26.02
N LYS A 325 -27.25 -14.60 25.53
CA LYS A 325 -26.09 -14.14 26.29
C LYS A 325 -25.36 -12.96 25.64
N GLY A 326 -25.45 -12.79 24.32
CA GLY A 326 -24.68 -11.78 23.58
C GLY A 326 -25.46 -10.91 22.61
N LYS A 327 -24.78 -10.39 21.59
CA LYS A 327 -25.37 -9.72 20.42
C LYS A 327 -25.19 -10.62 19.20
N ILE A 328 -26.23 -10.79 18.37
CA ILE A 328 -26.10 -11.55 17.11
C ILE A 328 -25.39 -10.69 16.06
N TRP A 329 -24.42 -11.26 15.40
CA TRP A 329 -23.70 -10.65 14.29
C TRP A 329 -23.93 -11.50 13.04
N PHE A 330 -24.27 -10.84 11.94
CA PHE A 330 -24.17 -11.39 10.61
C PHE A 330 -22.87 -10.92 9.97
N TRP A 331 -22.09 -11.87 9.49
CA TRP A 331 -20.73 -11.60 9.03
C TRP A 331 -20.48 -12.40 7.77
N ILE A 332 -19.89 -11.76 6.75
CA ILE A 332 -19.39 -12.43 5.56
C ILE A 332 -17.96 -11.97 5.36
N GLY A 333 -17.01 -12.89 5.33
CA GLY A 333 -15.60 -12.52 5.20
C GLY A 333 -14.82 -13.41 4.25
N HIS A 334 -13.69 -12.89 3.81
CA HIS A 334 -12.71 -13.58 3.01
C HIS A 334 -11.31 -13.20 3.51
N LEU A 335 -10.51 -14.22 3.82
CA LEU A 335 -9.09 -14.06 4.11
C LEU A 335 -8.31 -14.22 2.82
N PHE A 336 -7.67 -13.14 2.38
CA PHE A 336 -6.59 -13.19 1.39
C PHE A 336 -5.34 -13.64 2.14
N HIS A 337 -4.98 -14.91 1.99
CA HIS A 337 -3.93 -15.54 2.81
C HIS A 337 -2.58 -14.94 2.45
N LEU A 338 -1.64 -14.93 3.41
CA LEU A 338 -0.28 -14.47 3.18
C LEU A 338 0.52 -15.31 2.17
N HIS A 339 -0.02 -16.44 1.69
CA HIS A 339 0.62 -17.28 0.67
C HIS A 339 -0.08 -17.18 -0.69
N ASP A 340 -1.11 -16.35 -0.79
CA ASP A 340 -1.83 -16.11 -2.04
C ASP A 340 -1.06 -15.09 -2.88
N ASP A 341 -0.84 -15.39 -4.16
CA ASP A 341 -0.11 -14.51 -5.09
C ASP A 341 -0.68 -13.09 -5.13
N GLU A 342 -2.02 -12.94 -5.01
CA GLU A 342 -2.65 -11.63 -4.99
C GLU A 342 -2.18 -10.75 -3.82
N THR A 343 -1.94 -11.33 -2.64
CA THR A 343 -1.53 -10.61 -1.42
C THR A 343 -0.17 -9.93 -1.61
N HIS A 344 0.68 -10.52 -2.47
CA HIS A 344 2.01 -10.03 -2.81
C HIS A 344 2.04 -9.12 -4.04
N SER A 345 0.89 -8.61 -4.48
CA SER A 345 0.81 -7.77 -5.66
C SER A 345 -0.15 -6.59 -5.48
N ASN A 346 0.00 -5.60 -6.34
CA ASN A 346 -0.96 -4.49 -6.44
C ASN A 346 -2.38 -4.95 -6.86
N LYS A 347 -2.55 -6.19 -7.35
CA LYS A 347 -3.86 -6.75 -7.70
C LYS A 347 -4.72 -7.04 -6.47
N LEU A 348 -4.16 -7.07 -5.26
CA LEU A 348 -4.94 -7.26 -4.03
C LEU A 348 -6.09 -6.24 -3.93
N VAL A 349 -5.87 -4.98 -4.36
CA VAL A 349 -6.91 -3.94 -4.40
C VAL A 349 -8.08 -4.39 -5.27
N ASP A 350 -7.82 -4.93 -6.46
CA ASP A 350 -8.85 -5.42 -7.39
C ASP A 350 -9.61 -6.61 -6.80
N HIS A 351 -8.91 -7.50 -6.09
CA HIS A 351 -9.52 -8.69 -5.48
C HIS A 351 -10.44 -8.31 -4.30
N ILE A 352 -10.00 -7.39 -3.43
CA ILE A 352 -10.83 -6.85 -2.34
C ILE A 352 -12.04 -6.09 -2.91
N GLU A 353 -11.86 -5.29 -3.97
CA GLU A 353 -12.98 -4.58 -4.61
C GLU A 353 -14.01 -5.57 -5.18
N LYS A 354 -13.57 -6.61 -5.90
CA LYS A 354 -14.46 -7.67 -6.41
C LYS A 354 -15.23 -8.36 -5.29
N PHE A 355 -14.59 -8.57 -4.14
CA PHE A 355 -15.27 -9.10 -2.95
C PHE A 355 -16.37 -8.16 -2.46
N PHE A 356 -16.10 -6.86 -2.33
CA PHE A 356 -17.12 -5.90 -1.92
C PHE A 356 -18.25 -5.83 -2.95
N ASP A 357 -17.94 -5.82 -4.24
CA ASP A 357 -18.92 -5.84 -5.34
C ASP A 357 -19.86 -7.05 -5.29
N ALA A 358 -19.31 -8.24 -5.02
CA ALA A 358 -20.11 -9.44 -4.85
C ALA A 358 -21.12 -9.32 -3.69
N LEU A 359 -20.76 -8.56 -2.65
CA LEU A 359 -21.56 -8.33 -1.45
C LEU A 359 -22.44 -7.07 -1.51
N MET A 360 -22.32 -6.23 -2.53
CA MET A 360 -23.13 -5.01 -2.63
C MET A 360 -24.63 -5.30 -2.70
N GLU A 361 -25.04 -6.42 -3.32
CA GLU A 361 -26.46 -6.79 -3.38
C GLU A 361 -27.04 -7.08 -1.98
N ILE A 362 -26.30 -7.81 -1.13
CA ILE A 362 -26.73 -8.07 0.24
C ILE A 362 -26.64 -6.80 1.10
N TYR A 363 -25.59 -5.99 0.92
CA TYR A 363 -25.43 -4.71 1.59
C TYR A 363 -26.65 -3.79 1.36
N THR A 364 -26.97 -3.53 0.09
CA THR A 364 -28.12 -2.72 -0.34
C THR A 364 -29.44 -3.32 0.16
N PHE A 365 -29.59 -4.65 0.07
CA PHE A 365 -30.76 -5.33 0.64
C PHE A 365 -30.91 -5.10 2.14
N ILE A 366 -29.84 -4.88 2.90
CA ILE A 366 -29.90 -4.58 4.34
C ILE A 366 -30.25 -3.11 4.58
N ILE A 367 -29.56 -2.17 3.92
CA ILE A 367 -29.70 -0.73 4.15
C ILE A 367 -30.96 -0.10 3.57
N ASP A 368 -31.53 -0.64 2.49
CA ASP A 368 -32.69 -0.04 1.82
C ASP A 368 -33.94 -0.16 2.67
N ASN A 369 -34.40 0.90 3.32
CA ASN A 369 -35.60 0.81 4.17
C ASN A 369 -36.90 0.49 3.41
N GLY A 370 -36.83 0.34 2.08
CA GLY A 370 -37.97 0.32 1.18
C GLY A 370 -38.56 1.72 1.17
N SER A 371 -38.48 2.42 0.04
CA SER A 371 -39.28 3.63 -0.17
C SER A 371 -40.72 3.25 0.19
N LYS A 372 -41.26 3.87 1.24
CA LYS A 372 -42.64 3.65 1.67
C LYS A 372 -43.60 4.06 0.57
#